data_AF-A0A7J9FMS1-F1
#
_entry.id   AF-A0A7J9FMS1-F1
#
_cell.length_a   1.000
_cell.length_b   1.000
_cell.length_c   1.000
_cell.angle_alpha   90.00
_cell.angle_beta   90.00
_cell.angle_gamma   90.00
#
_symmetry.space_group_name_H-M   'P 1'
#
loop_
_entity.id
_entity.type
_entity.pdbx_description
1 polymer ?
#
loop_
_entity_poly.entity_id
_entity_poly.type
_entity_poly.pdbx_seq_one_letter_code
_entity_poly.pdbx_strand_id
1 'polypeptide(L)' 'MRIRVCTDIRLPLKRKKILMFSPGNIGYVHFKYERMTLFCFFCGKLGRNDSFCEERMSLGFEVAEMG' A
#
# COMPACT_ATOMS: atom_id res chain seq x y z
N MET A 1 6.09 -10.48 -16.96
CA MET A 1 7.06 -9.53 -16.35
C MET A 1 6.58 -9.17 -14.96
N ARG A 2 7.43 -9.32 -13.93
CA ARG A 2 7.13 -8.93 -12.54
C ARG A 2 8.23 -7.98 -12.08
N ILE A 3 7.86 -6.82 -11.57
CA ILE A 3 8.80 -5.78 -11.15
C ILE A 3 8.48 -5.44 -9.69
N ARG A 4 9.51 -5.30 -8.85
CA ARG A 4 9.39 -4.79 -7.49
C ARG A 4 9.84 -3.35 -7.46
N VAL A 5 9.00 -2.47 -6.94
CA VAL A 5 9.28 -1.02 -6.84
C VAL A 5 8.84 -0.52 -5.48
N CYS A 6 9.51 0.52 -4.97
CA CYS A 6 9.00 1.30 -3.84
C CYS A 6 7.97 2.30 -4.39
N THR A 7 6.74 2.25 -3.89
CA THR A 7 5.66 3.17 -4.28
C THR A 7 4.91 3.61 -3.04
N ASP A 8 4.44 4.85 -3.03
CA ASP A 8 3.51 5.30 -1.99
C ASP A 8 2.15 4.64 -2.24
N ILE A 9 1.71 3.85 -1.26
CA ILE A 9 0.44 3.11 -1.28
C ILE A 9 -0.76 3.98 -0.86
N ARG A 10 -0.51 5.17 -0.32
CA ARG A 10 -1.56 6.14 0.05
C ARG A 10 -2.14 6.82 -1.18
N LEU A 11 -1.42 6.78 -2.30
CA LEU A 11 -1.86 7.31 -3.57
C LEU A 11 -2.51 6.21 -4.42
N PRO A 12 -3.50 6.55 -5.27
CA PRO A 12 -4.11 5.59 -6.18
C PRO A 12 -3.07 4.90 -7.07
N LEU A 13 -3.07 3.58 -7.06
CA LEU A 13 -2.18 2.78 -7.91
C LEU A 13 -2.52 2.98 -9.40
N LYS A 14 -1.50 3.23 -10.21
CA LYS A 14 -1.66 3.52 -11.64
C LYS A 14 -2.15 2.28 -12.38
N ARG A 15 -3.30 2.37 -13.06
CA ARG A 15 -3.90 1.21 -13.77
C ARG A 15 -3.24 0.92 -15.13
N LYS A 16 -2.80 1.96 -15.83
CA LYS A 16 -2.16 1.86 -17.14
C LYS A 16 -1.17 2.99 -17.39
N LYS A 17 -0.20 2.78 -18.29
CA LYS A 17 0.74 3.80 -18.77
C LYS A 17 0.88 3.69 -20.28
N ILE A 18 0.89 4.84 -20.95
CA ILE A 18 1.23 4.92 -22.37
C ILE A 18 2.75 4.75 -22.49
N LEU A 19 3.18 3.81 -23.32
CA LEU A 19 4.58 3.58 -23.66
C LEU A 19 4.74 3.62 -25.18
N MET A 20 5.92 4.06 -25.62
CA MET A 20 6.38 3.90 -26.99
C MET A 20 7.20 2.62 -27.06
N PHE A 21 6.75 1.65 -27.86
CA PHE A 21 7.44 0.36 -28.02
C PHE A 21 8.46 0.44 -29.16
N SER A 22 8.14 1.20 -30.21
CA SER A 22 9.01 1.54 -31.33
C SER A 22 8.57 2.89 -31.91
N PRO A 23 9.38 3.55 -32.77
CA PRO A 23 8.97 4.79 -33.43
C PRO A 23 7.61 4.62 -34.13
N GLY A 24 6.64 5.45 -33.75
CA GLY A 24 5.27 5.38 -34.27
C GLY A 24 4.37 4.31 -33.63
N ASN A 25 4.91 3.39 -32.81
CA ASN A 25 4.11 2.40 -32.08
C ASN A 25 3.97 2.81 -30.61
N ILE A 26 2.81 3.39 -30.29
CA ILE A 26 2.42 3.82 -28.95
C ILE A 26 1.25 2.96 -28.49
N GLY A 27 1.29 2.49 -27.25
CA GLY A 27 0.18 1.74 -26.68
C GLY A 27 0.13 1.78 -25.17
N TYR A 28 -0.96 1.23 -24.62
CA TYR A 28 -1.17 1.15 -23.18
C TYR A 28 -0.62 -0.16 -22.63
N VAL A 29 0.20 -0.05 -21.59
CA VAL A 29 0.52 -1.17 -20.70
C VAL A 29 -0.40 -1.10 -19.50
N HIS A 30 -1.10 -2.20 -19.23
CA HIS A 30 -1.94 -2.35 -18.06
C HIS A 30 -1.14 -2.97 -16.90
N PHE A 31 -1.23 -2.37 -15.72
CA PHE A 31 -0.58 -2.88 -14.54
C PHE A 31 -1.51 -3.82 -13.78
N LYS A 32 -0.99 -4.99 -13.42
CA LYS A 32 -1.61 -5.90 -12.44
C LYS A 32 -0.78 -5.85 -11.18
N TYR A 33 -1.44 -5.69 -10.04
CA TYR A 33 -0.81 -5.63 -8.73
C TYR A 33 -1.05 -6.94 -7.98
N GLU A 34 -0.04 -7.36 -7.22
CA GLU A 34 -0.24 -8.43 -6.26
C GLU A 34 -1.11 -7.93 -5.12
N ARG A 35 -1.83 -8.84 -4.47
CA ARG A 35 -2.61 -8.50 -3.29
C ARG A 35 -1.66 -7.94 -2.23
N MET A 36 -1.91 -6.72 -1.82
CA MET A 36 -1.16 -6.06 -0.75
C MET A 36 -1.29 -6.90 0.54
N THR A 37 -0.20 -6.99 1.30
CA THR A 37 -0.22 -7.58 2.65
C THR A 37 -1.20 -6.83 3.56
N LEU A 38 -1.46 -7.34 4.76
CA LEU A 38 -2.30 -6.65 5.76
C LEU A 38 -1.88 -5.17 5.89
N PHE A 39 -2.86 -4.28 5.79
CA PHE A 39 -2.68 -2.84 5.96
C PHE A 39 -3.43 -2.39 7.21
N CYS A 40 -2.76 -1.59 8.04
CA CYS A 40 -3.35 -0.98 9.21
C CYS A 40 -3.88 0.41 8.82
N PHE A 41 -5.19 0.59 8.82
CA PHE A 41 -5.85 1.87 8.60
C PHE A 41 -5.65 2.84 9.78
N PHE A 42 -5.33 2.33 10.96
CA PHE A 42 -5.01 3.17 12.12
C PHE A 42 -3.66 3.88 11.98
N CYS A 43 -2.57 3.14 11.74
CA CYS A 43 -1.21 3.71 11.69
C CYS A 43 -0.61 3.86 10.30
N GLY A 44 -1.30 3.40 9.25
CA GLY A 44 -0.85 3.51 7.86
C GLY A 44 0.33 2.61 7.48
N LYS A 45 0.63 1.58 8.28
CA LYS A 45 1.75 0.63 8.05
C LYS A 45 1.25 -0.71 7.48
N LEU A 46 2.12 -1.36 6.70
CA LEU A 46 1.91 -2.71 6.18
C LEU A 46 2.41 -3.79 7.15
N GLY A 47 1.90 -5.01 6.98
CA GLY A 47 2.30 -6.20 7.72
C GLY A 47 1.42 -6.52 8.94
N ARG A 48 0.44 -5.66 9.25
CA ARG A 48 -0.50 -5.85 10.36
C ARG A 48 -1.86 -5.24 10.02
N ASN A 49 -2.90 -5.65 10.72
CA ASN A 49 -4.22 -5.02 10.66
C ASN A 49 -4.41 -4.10 11.88
N ASP A 50 -5.58 -3.45 11.97
CA ASP A 50 -5.89 -2.52 13.05
C ASP A 50 -5.98 -3.17 14.43
N SER A 51 -6.25 -4.48 14.52
CA SER A 51 -6.33 -5.20 15.79
C SER A 51 -4.95 -5.54 16.36
N PHE A 52 -3.91 -5.62 15.53
CA PHE A 52 -2.53 -5.91 15.93
C PHE A 52 -1.60 -4.70 15.77
N CYS A 53 -2.17 -3.50 15.84
CA CYS A 53 -1.44 -2.24 15.78
C CYS A 53 -0.82 -1.93 17.14
N GLU A 54 0.52 -1.92 17.20
CA GLU A 54 1.27 -1.58 18.41
C GLU A 54 0.91 -0.19 18.92
N GLU A 55 0.78 0.82 18.05
CA GLU A 55 0.41 2.16 18.47
C GLU A 55 -1.00 2.24 19.09
N ARG A 56 -1.92 1.42 18.57
CA ARG A 56 -3.28 1.33 19.12
C ARG A 56 -3.28 0.60 20.46
N MET A 57 -2.46 -0.44 20.60
CA MET A 57 -2.32 -1.18 21.86
C MET A 57 -1.66 -0.33 22.94
N SER A 58 -0.65 0.48 22.60
CA SER A 58 0.01 1.38 23.55
C SER A 58 -0.93 2.48 24.05
N LEU A 59 -1.77 3.05 23.18
CA LEU A 59 -2.83 3.98 23.59
C LEU A 59 -3.86 3.32 24.53
N GLY A 60 -4.15 2.03 24.34
CA GLY A 60 -5.01 1.28 25.24
C GLY A 60 -4.43 1.08 26.64
N PHE A 61 -3.10 1.09 26.78
CA PHE A 61 -2.41 0.97 28.06
C PHE A 61 -2.54 2.26 28.89
N GLU A 62 -2.41 3.43 28.26
CA GLU A 62 -2.52 4.73 28.95
C GLU A 62 -3.92 4.98 29.53
N VAL A 63 -4.98 4.47 28.88
CA VAL A 63 -6.36 4.58 29.38
C VAL A 63 -6.62 3.65 30.58
N ALA A 64 -5.92 2.52 30.67
CA ALA A 64 -6.07 1.57 31.76
C ALA A 64 -5.33 1.99 33.05
N GLU A 65 -4.27 2.81 32.95
CA GLU A 65 -3.53 3.32 34.11
C GLU A 65 -4.13 4.61 34.72
N MET A 66 -5.06 5.28 34.01
CA MET A 66 -5.82 6.42 34.55
C MET A 66 -7.15 6.02 35.22
N GLY A 67 -7.43 4.72 35.36
CA GLY A 67 -8.65 4.16 35.96
C GLY A 67 -8.44 3.62 37.36
#